data_AF-A0A8C4UHF7-F1
#
_entry.id   AF-A0A8C4UHF7-F1
#
_cell.length_a   1.000
_cell.length_b   1.000
_cell.length_c   1.000
_cell.angle_alpha   90.00
_cell.angle_beta   90.00
_cell.angle_gamma   90.00
#
_symmetry.space_group_name_H-M   'P 1'
#
loop_
_entity.id
_entity.type
_entity.pdbx_description
1 polymer ?
#
loop_
_entity_poly.entity_id
_entity_poly.type
_entity_poly.pdbx_seq_one_letter_code
_entity_poly.pdbx_strand_id
1 'polypeptide(L)'
;MRVARPRCTLGMVVRGGGRGGACESRRAPRHGAGRDGRRPGQAGPGRGRSGPGRMSRQAGRSTESKKMNSELFTLTYGALVTQLCKDYENDEDVNKQLDKMGYNIGVRLIEDFLARSNVGRCHDFRETADVIAKIAFKMYLGITPSITNWSPGGDEFSLILENNPLVDFVELPDNHSSLIYSNLLCGVLRGALEMVQMAVDVKFIQDTLKGDSVTEIRMKFIRRIEDNLPAGEE
;
A
#
# COMPACT_ATOMS: atom_id res chain seq x y z
N MET A 1 -15.42 -7.13 -45.92
CA MET A 1 -15.75 -6.28 -44.77
C MET A 1 -14.55 -6.24 -43.83
N ARG A 2 -13.77 -5.15 -43.86
CA ARG A 2 -12.62 -4.94 -42.97
C ARG A 2 -13.11 -4.14 -41.76
N VAL A 3 -13.03 -4.73 -40.58
CA VAL A 3 -13.34 -4.06 -39.30
C VAL A 3 -12.18 -3.13 -38.97
N ALA A 4 -12.42 -1.83 -39.10
CA ALA A 4 -11.49 -0.79 -38.66
C ALA A 4 -11.52 -0.72 -37.13
N ARG A 5 -10.35 -0.94 -36.49
CA ARG A 5 -10.15 -0.65 -35.07
C ARG A 5 -9.94 0.85 -34.89
N PRO A 6 -10.60 1.53 -33.95
CA PRO A 6 -10.27 2.91 -33.64
C PRO A 6 -8.93 2.96 -32.90
N ARG A 7 -7.99 3.73 -33.45
CA ARG A 7 -6.76 4.17 -32.78
C ARG A 7 -7.16 5.12 -31.65
N CYS A 8 -7.05 4.70 -30.40
CA CYS A 8 -7.04 5.61 -29.27
C CYS A 8 -5.68 6.32 -29.21
N THR A 9 -5.62 7.50 -29.80
CA THR A 9 -4.58 8.51 -29.53
C THR A 9 -5.16 9.53 -28.56
N LEU A 10 -4.99 9.29 -27.26
CA LEU A 10 -4.94 10.35 -26.26
C LEU A 10 -3.75 10.02 -25.35
N GLY A 11 -2.69 10.80 -25.51
CA GLY A 11 -1.37 10.53 -24.95
C GLY A 11 -1.31 10.88 -23.48
N MET A 12 -1.45 9.88 -22.63
CA MET A 12 -0.82 9.88 -21.31
C MET A 12 0.57 9.26 -21.53
N VAL A 13 1.59 10.10 -21.68
CA VAL A 13 2.95 9.66 -22.04
C VAL A 13 3.60 9.05 -20.80
N VAL A 14 3.45 7.74 -20.62
CA VAL A 14 4.31 6.97 -19.70
C VAL A 14 5.69 6.92 -20.33
N ARG A 15 6.63 7.74 -19.83
CA ARG A 15 8.03 7.72 -20.27
C ARG A 15 8.63 6.35 -19.96
N GLY A 16 8.76 5.51 -21.00
CA GLY A 16 9.46 4.23 -20.93
C GLY A 16 10.94 4.42 -20.66
N GLY A 17 11.37 4.13 -19.44
CA GLY A 17 12.77 4.01 -19.05
C GLY A 17 13.39 2.73 -19.63
N GLY A 18 13.98 2.83 -20.82
CA GLY A 18 14.82 1.78 -21.37
C GLY A 18 16.25 1.88 -20.83
N ARG A 19 16.68 0.93 -20.00
CA ARG A 19 18.07 0.43 -19.99
C ARG A 19 18.07 -1.07 -19.73
N GLY A 20 18.53 -1.80 -20.73
CA GLY A 20 18.71 -3.25 -20.68
C GLY A 20 19.83 -3.66 -19.73
N GLY A 21 19.66 -4.84 -19.15
CA GLY A 21 20.66 -5.56 -18.37
C GLY A 21 20.38 -7.04 -18.50
N ALA A 22 21.34 -7.76 -19.06
CA ALA A 22 21.21 -9.10 -19.61
C ALA A 22 20.84 -10.18 -18.57
N CYS A 23 19.99 -11.11 -19.00
CA CYS A 23 19.73 -12.37 -18.33
C CYS A 23 20.91 -13.32 -18.60
N GLU A 24 21.80 -13.53 -17.62
CA GLU A 24 22.89 -14.49 -17.75
C GLU A 24 22.57 -15.77 -16.97
N SER A 25 22.18 -16.80 -17.73
CA SER A 25 22.07 -18.19 -17.29
C SER A 25 23.47 -18.71 -16.96
N ARG A 26 23.71 -19.19 -15.73
CA ARG A 26 24.88 -20.03 -15.44
C ARG A 26 24.46 -21.39 -14.90
N ARG A 27 24.92 -22.38 -15.67
CA ARG A 27 24.75 -23.82 -15.57
C ARG A 27 25.47 -24.38 -14.34
N ALA A 28 24.88 -25.43 -13.79
CA ALA A 28 25.53 -26.40 -12.92
C ALA A 28 26.66 -27.15 -13.65
N PRO A 29 27.72 -27.59 -12.94
CA PRO A 29 28.55 -28.71 -13.37
C PRO A 29 28.21 -29.99 -12.58
N ARG A 30 28.08 -31.09 -13.31
CA ARG A 30 28.18 -32.48 -12.84
C ARG A 30 29.57 -33.04 -13.19
N HIS A 31 29.90 -34.17 -12.56
CA HIS A 31 31.10 -35.06 -12.66
C HIS A 31 32.17 -34.77 -11.60
N GLY A 32 32.77 -35.75 -10.91
CA GLY A 32 32.74 -37.21 -11.05
C GLY A 32 33.53 -37.88 -9.90
N ALA A 33 33.54 -39.22 -9.92
CA ALA A 33 33.88 -40.16 -8.86
C ALA A 33 35.35 -40.20 -8.37
N GLY A 34 35.56 -40.74 -7.17
CA GLY A 34 36.84 -41.25 -6.67
C GLY A 34 36.67 -42.06 -5.37
N ARG A 35 37.14 -43.32 -5.36
CA ARG A 35 37.03 -44.34 -4.31
C ARG A 35 38.12 -44.20 -3.24
N ASP A 36 37.82 -44.63 -2.01
CA ASP A 36 38.63 -45.45 -1.07
C ASP A 36 37.96 -45.35 0.33
N GLY A 37 37.70 -46.37 1.15
CA GLY A 37 38.32 -47.68 1.27
C GLY A 37 38.98 -47.80 2.66
N ARG A 38 38.20 -48.11 3.73
CA ARG A 38 38.57 -48.94 4.91
C ARG A 38 37.65 -48.73 6.14
N ARG A 39 37.02 -49.84 6.56
CA ARG A 39 36.63 -50.22 7.94
C ARG A 39 37.88 -50.80 8.66
N PRO A 40 37.94 -51.02 10.00
CA PRO A 40 36.92 -51.56 10.94
C PRO A 40 36.86 -50.78 12.27
N GLY A 41 36.10 -51.05 13.34
CA GLY A 41 35.19 -52.10 13.80
C GLY A 41 34.99 -51.90 15.34
N GLN A 42 33.99 -52.59 15.93
CA GLN A 42 33.65 -52.72 17.38
C GLN A 42 32.80 -51.59 18.00
N ALA A 43 31.87 -51.80 18.95
CA ALA A 43 31.08 -52.93 19.46
C ALA A 43 30.12 -52.37 20.55
N GLY A 44 28.89 -52.91 20.66
CA GLY A 44 28.17 -53.02 21.96
C GLY A 44 27.16 -51.93 22.37
N PRO A 45 26.21 -52.25 23.29
CA PRO A 45 24.79 -51.96 23.07
C PRO A 45 24.07 -51.15 24.16
N GLY A 46 22.91 -50.59 23.79
CA GLY A 46 21.74 -50.45 24.68
C GLY A 46 21.59 -49.13 25.44
N ARG A 47 20.44 -48.47 25.25
CA ARG A 47 19.46 -48.09 26.30
C ARG A 47 18.46 -47.07 25.73
N GLY A 48 17.18 -47.39 25.86
CA GLY A 48 16.10 -46.47 25.52
C GLY A 48 16.11 -45.23 26.40
N ARG A 49 15.80 -44.09 25.80
CA ARG A 49 15.26 -42.92 26.50
C ARG A 49 14.22 -42.26 25.60
N SER A 50 12.99 -42.29 26.09
CA SER A 50 11.85 -41.50 25.65
C SER A 50 12.27 -40.04 25.51
N GLY A 51 12.27 -39.52 24.28
CA GLY A 51 12.41 -38.09 24.02
C GLY A 51 11.07 -37.39 24.29
N PRO A 52 11.07 -36.15 24.83
CA PRO A 52 9.85 -35.38 24.91
C PRO A 52 9.40 -35.06 23.48
N GLY A 53 8.12 -35.29 23.18
CA GLY A 53 7.52 -34.92 21.91
C GLY A 53 7.85 -33.47 21.60
N ARG A 54 8.54 -33.26 20.47
CA ARG A 54 8.61 -31.95 19.82
C ARG A 54 7.17 -31.55 19.50
N MET A 55 6.55 -30.83 20.41
CA MET A 55 5.41 -29.99 20.09
C MET A 55 5.95 -29.00 19.06
N SER A 56 5.56 -29.22 17.80
CA SER A 56 5.85 -28.29 16.72
C SER A 56 5.17 -26.98 17.13
N ARG A 57 5.92 -26.10 17.80
CA ARG A 57 5.58 -24.69 17.84
C ARG A 57 5.58 -24.30 16.38
N GLN A 58 4.39 -24.23 15.81
CA GLN A 58 4.12 -23.53 14.58
C GLN A 58 4.52 -22.09 14.87
N ALA A 59 5.81 -21.82 14.73
CA ALA A 59 6.36 -20.48 14.66
C ALA A 59 5.50 -19.80 13.60
N GLY A 60 4.81 -18.74 14.03
CA GLY A 60 3.97 -17.93 13.17
C GLY A 60 4.71 -17.77 11.85
N ARG A 61 4.07 -18.25 10.78
CA ARG A 61 4.49 -17.90 9.44
C ARG A 61 4.29 -16.40 9.39
N SER A 62 5.33 -15.65 9.75
CA SER A 62 5.42 -14.23 9.47
C SER A 62 5.11 -14.14 8.00
N THR A 63 3.93 -13.61 7.69
CA THR A 63 3.57 -13.18 6.35
C THR A 63 4.56 -12.05 6.04
N GLU A 64 5.75 -12.43 5.59
CA GLU A 64 6.65 -11.49 4.95
C GLU A 64 5.89 -10.98 3.74
N SER A 65 5.34 -9.79 3.88
CA SER A 65 4.75 -9.09 2.75
C SER A 65 5.85 -8.94 1.74
N LYS A 66 5.71 -9.68 0.63
CA LYS A 66 6.57 -9.51 -0.53
C LYS A 66 6.50 -8.04 -0.88
N LYS A 67 7.62 -7.33 -0.70
CA LYS A 67 7.78 -5.98 -1.24
C LYS A 67 7.64 -6.11 -2.75
N MET A 68 6.44 -5.83 -3.25
CA MET A 68 6.20 -5.77 -4.68
C MET A 68 6.89 -4.52 -5.23
N ASN A 69 7.31 -4.58 -6.49
CA ASN A 69 7.92 -3.44 -7.16
C ASN A 69 6.92 -2.27 -7.18
N SER A 70 7.30 -1.11 -6.63
CA SER A 70 6.48 0.10 -6.61
C SER A 70 6.05 0.49 -8.03
N GLU A 71 6.90 0.26 -9.02
CA GLU A 71 6.61 0.52 -10.43
C GLU A 71 5.40 -0.27 -10.94
N LEU A 72 5.25 -1.53 -10.53
CA LEU A 72 4.10 -2.34 -10.95
C LEU A 72 2.80 -1.76 -10.38
N PHE A 73 2.83 -1.29 -9.12
CA PHE A 73 1.68 -0.63 -8.50
C PHE A 73 1.35 0.68 -9.21
N THR A 74 2.36 1.53 -9.44
CA THR A 74 2.20 2.82 -10.14
C THR A 74 1.63 2.64 -11.55
N LEU A 75 2.15 1.69 -12.34
CA LEU A 75 1.65 1.40 -13.69
C LEU A 75 0.23 0.86 -13.69
N THR A 76 -0.10 -0.02 -12.73
CA THR A 76 -1.45 -0.57 -12.58
C THR A 76 -2.44 0.53 -12.18
N TYR A 77 -2.03 1.41 -11.27
CA TYR A 77 -2.82 2.57 -10.87
C TYR A 77 -3.04 3.54 -12.03
N GLY A 78 -2.00 3.84 -12.81
CA GLY A 78 -2.12 4.68 -14.00
C GLY A 78 -3.08 4.11 -15.05
N ALA A 79 -3.06 2.78 -15.25
CA ALA A 79 -4.03 2.10 -16.12
C ALA A 79 -5.47 2.22 -15.58
N LEU A 80 -5.67 2.08 -14.27
CA LEU A 80 -6.98 2.28 -13.62
C LEU A 80 -7.50 3.70 -13.82
N VAL A 81 -6.68 4.71 -13.55
CA VAL A 81 -7.07 6.13 -13.73
C VAL A 81 -7.36 6.42 -15.19
N THR A 82 -6.52 5.94 -16.12
CA THR A 82 -6.74 6.09 -17.56
C THR A 82 -8.06 5.47 -18.00
N GLN A 83 -8.43 4.31 -17.44
CA GLN A 83 -9.69 3.66 -17.74
C GLN A 83 -10.87 4.48 -17.20
N LEU A 84 -10.78 4.99 -15.97
CA LEU A 84 -11.82 5.86 -15.40
C LEU A 84 -12.00 7.16 -16.20
N CYS A 85 -10.90 7.81 -16.63
CA CYS A 85 -10.97 8.99 -17.47
C CYS A 85 -11.59 8.72 -18.87
N LYS A 86 -11.63 7.47 -19.33
CA LYS A 86 -12.32 7.09 -20.57
C LYS A 86 -13.79 6.76 -20.35
N ASP A 87 -14.09 6.17 -19.20
CA ASP A 87 -15.44 5.73 -18.85
C ASP A 87 -16.32 6.89 -18.33
N TYR A 88 -15.69 7.96 -17.80
CA TYR A 88 -16.36 9.16 -17.31
C TYR A 88 -15.95 10.40 -18.11
N GLU A 89 -16.91 11.25 -18.44
CA GLU A 89 -16.68 12.51 -19.15
C GLU A 89 -16.19 13.63 -18.22
N ASN A 90 -16.49 13.54 -16.92
CA ASN A 90 -16.17 14.57 -15.92
C ASN A 90 -15.13 14.10 -14.91
N ASP A 91 -14.13 14.94 -14.64
CA ASP A 91 -13.11 14.69 -13.61
C ASP A 91 -13.69 14.52 -12.21
N GLU A 92 -14.77 15.24 -11.88
CA GLU A 92 -15.40 15.15 -10.57
C GLU A 92 -15.94 13.74 -10.29
N ASP A 93 -16.48 13.08 -11.31
CA ASP A 93 -17.02 11.73 -11.16
C ASP A 93 -15.89 10.71 -11.08
N VAL A 94 -14.78 10.92 -11.80
CA VAL A 94 -13.54 10.15 -11.62
C VAL A 94 -13.03 10.29 -10.19
N ASN A 95 -12.97 11.52 -9.65
CA ASN A 95 -12.54 11.79 -8.29
C ASN A 95 -13.41 11.05 -7.26
N LYS A 96 -14.74 11.11 -7.40
CA LYS A 96 -15.69 10.39 -6.53
C LYS A 96 -15.48 8.87 -6.62
N GLN A 97 -15.24 8.33 -7.82
CA GLN A 97 -15.01 6.90 -7.99
C GLN A 97 -13.69 6.44 -7.39
N LEU A 98 -12.60 7.19 -7.61
CA LEU A 98 -11.31 6.90 -6.99
C LEU A 98 -11.42 6.89 -5.46
N ASP A 99 -12.10 7.88 -4.92
CA ASP A 99 -12.35 7.99 -3.49
C ASP A 99 -13.19 6.83 -2.93
N LYS A 100 -14.26 6.44 -3.64
CA LYS A 100 -15.08 5.28 -3.28
C LYS A 100 -14.30 3.96 -3.34
N MET A 101 -13.49 3.76 -4.38
CA MET A 101 -12.61 2.59 -4.49
C MET A 101 -11.61 2.56 -3.34
N GLY A 102 -11.00 3.71 -3.05
CA GLY A 102 -10.05 3.88 -1.95
C GLY A 102 -10.68 3.53 -0.61
N TYR A 103 -11.88 4.03 -0.34
CA TYR A 103 -12.62 3.73 0.90
C TYR A 103 -12.85 2.23 1.10
N ASN A 104 -13.33 1.53 0.08
CA ASN A 104 -13.53 0.07 0.16
C ASN A 104 -12.21 -0.69 0.36
N ILE A 105 -11.11 -0.21 -0.22
CA ILE A 105 -9.78 -0.77 0.03
C ILE A 105 -9.36 -0.50 1.48
N GLY A 106 -9.51 0.73 1.97
CA GLY A 106 -9.14 1.15 3.32
C GLY A 106 -9.84 0.35 4.42
N VAL A 107 -11.15 0.11 4.26
CA VAL A 107 -11.96 -0.71 5.18
C VAL A 107 -11.40 -2.13 5.34
N ARG A 108 -10.83 -2.70 4.28
CA ARG A 108 -10.21 -4.04 4.33
C ARG A 108 -8.74 -3.99 4.72
N LEU A 109 -8.05 -2.91 4.38
CA LEU A 109 -6.61 -2.75 4.59
C LEU A 109 -6.26 -2.58 6.09
N ILE A 110 -7.17 -1.97 6.86
CA ILE A 110 -6.97 -1.75 8.29
C ILE A 110 -6.78 -3.05 9.09
N GLU A 111 -7.46 -4.14 8.70
CA GLU A 111 -7.31 -5.44 9.36
C GLU A 111 -5.88 -5.99 9.17
N ASP A 112 -5.33 -5.93 7.95
CA ASP A 112 -3.92 -6.32 7.69
C ASP A 112 -2.95 -5.39 8.43
N PHE A 113 -3.26 -4.10 8.47
CA PHE A 113 -2.43 -3.12 9.18
C PHE A 113 -2.35 -3.42 10.68
N LEU A 114 -3.49 -3.65 11.34
CA LEU A 114 -3.53 -3.94 12.78
C LEU A 114 -2.86 -5.28 13.11
N ALA A 115 -3.03 -6.29 12.25
CA ALA A 115 -2.41 -7.60 12.43
C ALA A 115 -0.87 -7.56 12.33
N ARG A 116 -0.29 -6.61 11.59
CA ARG A 116 1.14 -6.56 11.27
C ARG A 116 1.91 -5.45 11.96
N SER A 117 1.26 -4.35 12.30
CA SER A 117 1.90 -3.18 12.90
C SER A 117 2.10 -3.30 14.41
N ASN A 118 1.37 -4.22 15.07
CA ASN A 118 1.33 -4.36 16.54
C ASN A 118 1.03 -3.02 17.26
N VAL A 119 0.32 -2.13 16.58
CA VAL A 119 -0.10 -0.83 17.10
C VAL A 119 -1.34 -1.05 17.97
N GLY A 120 -1.32 -0.49 19.18
CA GLY A 120 -2.48 -0.48 20.06
C GLY A 120 -3.62 0.40 19.54
N ARG A 121 -4.72 0.48 20.29
CA ARG A 121 -5.78 1.43 19.96
C ARG A 121 -5.27 2.86 20.21
N CYS A 122 -5.15 3.67 19.16
CA CYS A 122 -4.71 5.05 19.29
C CYS A 122 -5.67 5.85 20.18
N HIS A 123 -5.14 6.59 21.15
CA HIS A 123 -5.97 7.37 22.07
C HIS A 123 -6.20 8.79 21.59
N ASP A 124 -5.22 9.36 20.86
CA ASP A 124 -5.24 10.73 20.37
C ASP A 124 -5.15 10.81 18.85
N PHE A 125 -5.69 11.89 18.28
CA PHE A 125 -5.58 12.14 16.84
C PHE A 125 -4.12 12.41 16.41
N ARG A 126 -3.31 12.97 17.33
CA ARG A 126 -1.86 13.15 17.14
C ARG A 126 -1.11 11.84 17.00
N GLU A 127 -1.39 10.88 17.89
CA GLU A 127 -0.81 9.55 17.82
C GLU A 127 -1.22 8.85 16.51
N THR A 128 -2.50 8.99 16.13
CA THR A 128 -3.02 8.46 14.87
C THR A 128 -2.28 9.04 13.66
N ALA A 129 -2.01 10.36 13.66
CA ALA A 129 -1.23 11.01 12.62
C ALA A 129 0.18 10.40 12.49
N ASP A 130 0.87 10.23 13.62
CA ASP A 130 2.20 9.63 13.67
C ASP A 130 2.21 8.19 13.16
N VAL A 131 1.24 7.38 13.55
CA VAL A 131 1.07 5.99 13.09
C VAL A 131 0.86 5.95 11.57
N ILE A 132 0.00 6.81 11.04
CA ILE A 132 -0.24 6.89 9.59
C ILE A 132 1.06 7.25 8.86
N ALA A 133 1.71 8.35 9.25
CA ALA A 133 2.88 8.86 8.56
C ALA A 133 4.10 7.92 8.66
N LYS A 134 4.42 7.43 9.86
CA LYS A 134 5.66 6.69 10.12
C LYS A 134 5.52 5.18 9.88
N ILE A 135 4.33 4.62 10.03
CA ILE A 135 4.09 3.18 9.96
C ILE A 135 3.31 2.83 8.69
N ALA A 136 2.11 3.40 8.48
CA ALA A 136 1.24 2.99 7.38
C ALA A 136 1.83 3.34 6.01
N PHE A 137 2.19 4.61 5.80
CA PHE A 137 2.81 5.05 4.54
C PHE A 137 4.12 4.32 4.25
N LYS A 138 4.93 4.08 5.29
CA LYS A 138 6.19 3.34 5.17
C LYS A 138 5.97 1.86 4.82
N MET A 139 4.93 1.24 5.36
CA MET A 139 4.61 -0.15 5.13
C MET A 139 4.03 -0.39 3.73
N TYR A 140 3.15 0.49 3.25
CA TYR A 140 2.42 0.29 1.99
C TYR A 140 3.05 0.98 0.78
N LEU A 141 3.54 2.20 0.94
CA LEU A 141 4.09 3.01 -0.14
C LEU A 141 5.61 3.19 -0.05
N GLY A 142 6.23 2.81 1.08
CA GLY A 142 7.67 2.96 1.28
C GLY A 142 8.12 4.40 1.54
N ILE A 143 7.19 5.32 1.74
CA ILE A 143 7.46 6.74 2.00
C ILE A 143 7.14 7.11 3.45
N THR A 144 7.66 8.23 3.93
CA THR A 144 7.36 8.75 5.27
C THR A 144 7.01 10.23 5.15
N PRO A 145 5.73 10.58 5.01
CA PRO A 145 5.32 11.97 4.93
C PRO A 145 5.58 12.71 6.23
N SER A 146 5.79 14.02 6.12
CA SER A 146 5.95 14.91 7.27
C SER A 146 4.59 15.46 7.71
N ILE A 147 4.31 15.45 9.01
CA ILE A 147 3.07 15.99 9.56
C ILE A 147 3.29 17.47 9.91
N THR A 148 2.49 18.37 9.36
CA THR A 148 2.59 19.81 9.56
C THR A 148 1.22 20.46 9.76
N ASN A 149 1.20 21.77 9.98
CA ASN A 149 0.00 22.61 9.95
C ASN A 149 -1.15 22.14 10.87
N TRP A 150 -0.79 21.73 12.10
CA TRP A 150 -1.75 21.34 13.12
C TRP A 150 -2.68 22.51 13.49
N SER A 151 -3.99 22.25 13.54
CA SER A 151 -4.92 23.20 14.12
C SER A 151 -4.65 23.38 15.62
N PRO A 152 -4.97 24.56 16.18
CA PRO A 152 -4.87 24.78 17.63
C PRO A 152 -5.79 23.85 18.42
N GLY A 153 -6.89 23.38 17.81
CA GLY A 153 -7.79 22.38 18.39
C GLY A 153 -7.26 20.95 18.34
N GLY A 154 -6.17 20.68 17.61
CA GLY A 154 -5.64 19.33 17.43
C GLY A 154 -6.56 18.41 16.62
N ASP A 155 -7.55 18.97 15.94
CA ASP A 155 -8.56 18.30 15.11
C ASP A 155 -8.19 18.29 13.62
N GLU A 156 -7.19 19.05 13.18
CA GLU A 156 -6.73 19.05 11.79
C GLU A 156 -5.22 19.02 11.71
N PHE A 157 -4.69 18.35 10.68
CA PHE A 157 -3.28 18.39 10.32
C PHE A 157 -3.10 18.15 8.83
N SER A 158 -1.90 18.44 8.34
CA SER A 158 -1.51 18.23 6.95
C SER A 158 -0.41 17.18 6.88
N LEU A 159 -0.51 16.26 5.92
CA LEU A 159 0.53 15.33 5.53
C LEU A 159 1.22 15.87 4.28
N ILE A 160 2.52 16.12 4.38
CA ILE A 160 3.36 16.58 3.28
C ILE A 160 4.11 15.39 2.73
N LEU A 161 3.82 15.06 1.48
CA LEU A 161 4.49 14.03 0.70
C LEU A 161 5.50 14.73 -0.21
N GLU A 162 6.78 14.66 0.14
CA GLU A 162 7.87 15.22 -0.67
C GLU A 162 8.10 14.40 -1.95
N ASN A 163 7.91 13.08 -1.86
CA ASN A 163 8.04 12.18 -2.99
C ASN A 163 6.86 11.22 -3.01
N ASN A 164 6.08 11.26 -4.10
CA ASN A 164 4.92 10.41 -4.29
C ASN A 164 5.20 9.39 -5.41
N PRO A 165 5.42 8.10 -5.08
CA PRO A 165 5.80 7.09 -6.07
C PRO A 165 4.70 6.81 -7.11
N LEU A 166 3.47 7.28 -6.86
CA LEU A 166 2.33 7.09 -7.77
C LEU A 166 2.37 8.03 -8.96
N VAL A 167 3.12 9.14 -8.87
CA VAL A 167 3.13 10.20 -9.88
C VAL A 167 4.42 10.24 -10.71
N ASP A 168 5.40 9.39 -10.40
CA ASP A 168 6.75 9.39 -11.02
C ASP A 168 6.75 9.29 -12.56
N PHE A 169 5.72 8.69 -13.16
CA PHE A 169 5.60 8.50 -14.62
C PHE A 169 4.35 9.13 -15.21
N VAL A 170 3.76 10.08 -14.50
CA VAL A 170 2.44 10.63 -14.80
C VAL A 170 2.58 12.11 -15.13
N GLU A 171 2.04 12.49 -16.28
CA GLU A 171 1.81 13.89 -16.64
C GLU A 171 0.31 14.03 -16.89
N LEU A 172 -0.34 14.98 -16.20
CA LEU A 172 -1.74 15.31 -16.45
C LEU A 172 -1.83 16.16 -17.71
N PRO A 173 -2.70 15.83 -18.67
CA PRO A 173 -2.95 16.71 -19.79
C PRO A 173 -3.81 17.91 -19.35
N ASP A 174 -3.66 19.05 -20.04
CA ASP A 174 -4.24 20.35 -19.67
C ASP A 174 -5.78 20.35 -19.55
N ASN A 175 -6.43 19.35 -20.16
CA ASN A 175 -7.87 19.17 -20.15
C ASN A 175 -8.41 18.51 -18.85
N HIS A 176 -7.55 18.08 -17.92
CA HIS A 176 -7.93 17.39 -16.68
C HIS A 176 -7.43 18.11 -15.41
N SER A 177 -7.55 19.45 -15.34
CA SER A 177 -7.05 20.25 -14.21
C SER A 177 -7.84 20.02 -12.91
N SER A 178 -9.09 19.57 -12.99
CA SER A 178 -9.94 19.22 -11.84
C SER A 178 -9.67 17.83 -11.28
N LEU A 179 -8.99 16.96 -12.04
CA LEU A 179 -8.66 15.61 -11.61
C LEU A 179 -7.69 15.64 -10.42
N ILE A 180 -7.95 14.81 -9.42
CA ILE A 180 -7.05 14.55 -8.31
C ILE A 180 -6.52 13.14 -8.53
N TYR A 181 -5.35 13.05 -9.16
CA TYR A 181 -4.80 11.76 -9.59
C TYR A 181 -4.64 10.79 -8.42
N SER A 182 -4.24 11.27 -7.25
CA SER A 182 -4.02 10.43 -6.06
C SER A 182 -5.23 10.36 -5.11
N ASN A 183 -6.46 10.68 -5.56
CA ASN A 183 -7.64 10.74 -4.69
C ASN A 183 -8.00 9.39 -4.04
N LEU A 184 -7.53 8.27 -4.62
CA LEU A 184 -7.60 6.96 -4.00
C LEU A 184 -7.04 6.97 -2.56
N LEU A 185 -5.95 7.69 -2.31
CA LEU A 185 -5.32 7.76 -1.00
C LEU A 185 -6.24 8.42 0.05
N CYS A 186 -7.02 9.44 -0.35
CA CYS A 186 -8.02 10.05 0.54
C CYS A 186 -9.06 9.01 0.96
N GLY A 187 -9.60 8.28 -0.02
CA GLY A 187 -10.54 7.20 0.24
C GLY A 187 -9.98 6.15 1.20
N VAL A 188 -8.76 5.66 0.95
CA VAL A 188 -8.10 4.64 1.79
C VAL A 188 -7.96 5.13 3.23
N LEU A 189 -7.51 6.36 3.44
CA LEU A 189 -7.36 6.93 4.77
C LEU A 189 -8.70 7.05 5.50
N ARG A 190 -9.75 7.54 4.82
CA ARG A 190 -11.09 7.63 5.42
C ARG A 190 -11.65 6.26 5.78
N GLY A 191 -11.59 5.30 4.84
CA GLY A 191 -12.13 3.96 5.08
C GLY A 191 -11.39 3.20 6.19
N ALA A 192 -10.07 3.36 6.27
CA ALA A 192 -9.28 2.75 7.33
C ALA A 192 -9.58 3.37 8.71
N LEU A 193 -9.71 4.71 8.78
CA LEU A 193 -9.99 5.42 10.02
C LEU A 193 -11.42 5.22 10.52
N GLU A 194 -12.37 5.04 9.61
CA GLU A 194 -13.75 4.74 9.96
C GLU A 194 -13.87 3.41 10.73
N MET A 195 -13.11 2.38 10.33
CA MET A 195 -13.08 1.08 10.99
C MET A 195 -12.48 1.11 12.41
N VAL A 196 -11.71 2.16 12.73
CA VAL A 196 -11.23 2.43 14.10
C VAL A 196 -12.07 3.52 14.78
N GLN A 197 -13.33 3.68 14.35
CA GLN A 197 -14.33 4.56 14.97
C GLN A 197 -13.97 6.05 14.90
N MET A 198 -13.17 6.46 13.92
CA MET A 198 -12.78 7.85 13.71
C MET A 198 -13.31 8.33 12.36
N ALA A 199 -14.35 9.18 12.39
CA ALA A 199 -14.81 9.85 11.18
C ALA A 199 -13.88 11.02 10.86
N VAL A 200 -13.26 10.98 9.68
CA VAL A 200 -12.34 12.02 9.21
C VAL A 200 -12.71 12.49 7.80
N ASP A 201 -12.46 13.76 7.54
CA ASP A 201 -12.46 14.33 6.19
C ASP A 201 -11.02 14.40 5.70
N VAL A 202 -10.77 13.92 4.48
CA VAL A 202 -9.42 13.86 3.89
C VAL A 202 -9.49 14.46 2.50
N LYS A 203 -8.68 15.48 2.24
CA LYS A 203 -8.68 16.25 0.99
C LYS A 203 -7.26 16.59 0.56
N PHE A 204 -7.02 16.60 -0.75
CA PHE A 204 -5.80 17.18 -1.31
C PHE A 204 -5.90 18.71 -1.32
N ILE A 205 -4.84 19.37 -0.86
CA ILE A 205 -4.70 20.84 -0.90
C ILE A 205 -3.68 21.25 -1.96
N GLN A 206 -2.57 20.52 -2.04
CA GLN A 206 -1.50 20.75 -3.00
C GLN A 206 -1.15 19.44 -3.71
N ASP A 207 -0.84 19.52 -5.00
CA ASP A 207 -0.45 18.38 -5.82
C ASP A 207 0.67 18.77 -6.78
N THR A 208 1.78 18.04 -6.71
CA THR A 208 2.93 18.24 -7.61
C THR A 208 2.56 18.08 -9.08
N LEU A 209 1.53 17.28 -9.39
CA LEU A 209 1.03 17.12 -10.75
C LEU A 209 0.35 18.37 -11.31
N LYS A 210 -0.12 19.27 -10.43
CA LYS A 210 -0.72 20.56 -10.81
C LYS A 210 0.31 21.69 -10.84
N GLY A 211 1.58 21.38 -10.58
CA GLY A 211 2.67 22.35 -10.53
C GLY A 211 2.99 22.90 -9.14
N ASP A 212 2.41 22.33 -8.08
CA ASP A 212 2.79 22.69 -6.71
C ASP A 212 4.17 22.12 -6.34
N SER A 213 4.81 22.70 -5.32
CA SER A 213 6.14 22.29 -4.87
C SER A 213 6.16 20.95 -4.12
N VAL A 214 5.06 20.62 -3.44
CA VAL A 214 4.88 19.40 -2.65
C VAL A 214 3.45 18.91 -2.77
N THR A 215 3.23 17.64 -2.45
CA THR A 215 1.88 17.11 -2.33
C THR A 215 1.41 17.23 -0.88
N GLU A 216 0.30 17.92 -0.64
CA GLU A 216 -0.28 18.13 0.69
C GLU A 216 -1.66 17.48 0.78
N ILE A 217 -1.82 16.58 1.76
CA ILE A 217 -3.10 15.97 2.12
C ILE A 217 -3.54 16.53 3.48
N ARG A 218 -4.64 17.27 3.51
CA ARG A 218 -5.26 17.77 4.73
C ARG A 218 -6.19 16.72 5.30
N MET A 219 -6.02 16.42 6.59
CA MET A 219 -6.90 15.56 7.35
C MET A 219 -7.57 16.35 8.47
N LYS A 220 -8.89 16.22 8.56
CA LYS A 220 -9.72 16.83 9.59
C LYS A 220 -10.50 15.74 10.32
N PHE A 221 -10.37 15.71 11.62
CA PHE A 221 -11.20 14.92 12.50
C PHE A 221 -12.60 15.55 12.58
N ILE A 222 -13.62 14.75 12.28
CA ILE A 222 -15.02 15.20 12.34
C ILE A 222 -15.61 14.82 13.69
N ARG A 223 -15.60 13.52 14.02
CA ARG A 223 -16.20 12.96 15.24
C ARG A 223 -15.71 11.54 15.51
N ARG A 224 -15.84 11.08 16.76
CA ARG A 224 -15.78 9.64 17.05
C ARG A 224 -17.12 9.01 16.71
N ILE A 225 -17.08 7.84 16.11
CA ILE A 225 -18.25 7.03 15.84
C ILE A 225 -18.48 6.20 17.10
N GLU A 226 -19.57 6.46 17.80
CA GLU A 226 -19.97 5.62 18.94
C GLU A 226 -20.68 4.38 18.40
N ASP A 227 -20.22 3.19 18.78
CA ASP A 227 -20.97 1.96 18.59
C ASP A 227 -22.18 2.02 19.53
N ASN A 228 -23.30 2.46 19.00
CA ASN A 228 -24.59 2.31 19.66
C ASN A 228 -24.93 0.81 19.65
N LEU A 229 -24.35 0.05 20.58
CA LEU A 229 -24.85 -1.28 20.93
C LEU A 229 -26.33 -1.10 21.28
N PRO A 230 -27.29 -1.78 20.63
CA PRO A 230 -28.65 -1.80 21.16
C PRO A 230 -28.54 -2.37 22.57
N ALA A 231 -29.01 -1.59 23.55
CA ALA A 231 -29.13 -2.05 24.92
C ALA A 231 -29.83 -3.42 24.87
N GLY A 232 -29.14 -4.46 25.36
CA GLY A 232 -29.73 -5.79 25.43
C GLY A 232 -31.08 -5.69 26.14
N GLU A 233 -32.13 -6.16 25.46
CA GLU A 233 -33.40 -6.43 26.11
C GLU A 233 -33.15 -7.56 27.12
N GLU A 234 -33.15 -7.20 28.41
CA GLU A 234 -33.38 -8.15 29.52
C GLU A 234 -34.87 -8.50 29.61
#